data_AF-A0A961YM16-F1
#
_entry.id   AF-A0A961YM16-F1
#
_cell.length_a   1.000
_cell.length_b   1.000
_cell.length_c   1.000
_cell.angle_alpha   90.00
_cell.angle_beta   90.00
_cell.angle_gamma   90.00
#
_symmetry.space_group_name_H-M   'P 1'
#
loop_
_entity.id
_entity.type
_entity.pdbx_description
1 polymer ?
#
loop_
_entity_poly.entity_id
_entity_poly.type
_entity_poly.pdbx_seq_one_letter_code
_entity_poly.pdbx_strand_id
1 'polypeptide(L)'
;MPTIAERAQTFADLHKAGCFVMPNAWDVGSAQMLAGLGAKAIATASAGLAGTLGLPDGGVGRDVALAHARALVDAVAIPVSADLENCYADSPEGVAETVRLAAETGLAGCSVEDKRHGAAEFYDATLAAERVAAALEAAAGVGRPFAITARADGFLGGGYDLVEALSRA
;
A
#
# COMPACT_ATOMS: atom_id res chain seq x y z
N MET A 1 -12.62 -20.40 4.10
CA MET A 1 -12.06 -19.11 3.62
C MET A 1 -10.63 -19.36 3.21
N PRO A 2 -10.14 -18.78 2.11
CA PRO A 2 -8.74 -18.94 1.69
C PRO A 2 -7.82 -18.38 2.77
N THR A 3 -6.71 -19.07 2.97
CA THR A 3 -5.61 -18.66 3.82
C THR A 3 -4.98 -17.36 3.32
N ILE A 4 -4.26 -16.69 4.20
CA ILE A 4 -3.52 -15.46 3.87
C ILE A 4 -2.49 -15.69 2.75
N ALA A 5 -1.87 -16.87 2.68
CA ALA A 5 -0.94 -17.24 1.61
C ALA A 5 -1.66 -17.44 0.26
N GLU A 6 -2.81 -18.11 0.24
CA GLU A 6 -3.61 -18.29 -0.99
C GLU A 6 -4.14 -16.96 -1.54
N ARG A 7 -4.58 -16.04 -0.66
CA ARG A 7 -4.98 -14.69 -1.06
C ARG A 7 -3.81 -13.92 -1.66
N ALA A 8 -2.63 -14.00 -1.05
CA ALA A 8 -1.44 -13.35 -1.57
C ALA A 8 -1.02 -13.89 -2.93
N GLN A 9 -1.08 -15.21 -3.12
CA GLN A 9 -0.84 -15.85 -4.41
C GLN A 9 -1.86 -15.37 -5.47
N THR A 10 -3.14 -15.33 -5.11
CA THR A 10 -4.20 -14.80 -5.98
C THR A 10 -3.89 -13.37 -6.43
N PHE A 11 -3.42 -12.52 -5.52
CA PHE A 11 -3.05 -11.14 -5.86
C PHE A 11 -1.87 -11.07 -6.84
N ALA A 12 -0.83 -11.88 -6.62
CA ALA A 12 0.30 -11.98 -7.54
C ALA A 12 -0.14 -12.47 -8.93
N ASP A 13 -1.08 -13.41 -8.99
CA ASP A 13 -1.57 -13.96 -10.25
C ASP A 13 -2.46 -12.96 -11.01
N LEU A 14 -3.24 -12.13 -10.31
CA LEU A 14 -4.02 -11.04 -10.93
C LEU A 14 -3.13 -10.08 -11.73
N HIS A 15 -1.96 -9.70 -11.20
CA HIS A 15 -1.01 -8.81 -11.90
C HIS A 15 -0.34 -9.47 -13.11
N LYS A 16 -0.23 -10.81 -13.13
CA LYS A 16 0.32 -11.56 -14.27
C LYS A 16 -0.73 -11.80 -15.35
N ALA A 17 -2.00 -11.89 -14.96
CA ALA A 17 -3.12 -12.16 -15.86
C ALA A 17 -3.50 -10.95 -16.74
N GLY A 18 -3.04 -9.75 -16.39
CA GLY A 18 -3.25 -8.52 -17.14
C GLY A 18 -3.88 -7.43 -16.28
N CYS A 19 -4.81 -6.67 -16.86
CA CYS A 19 -5.46 -5.56 -16.18
C CYS A 19 -6.69 -6.04 -15.39
N PHE A 20 -6.84 -5.55 -14.16
CA PHE A 20 -8.02 -5.76 -13.34
C PHE A 20 -8.34 -4.50 -12.51
N VAL A 21 -9.59 -4.37 -12.09
CA VAL A 21 -10.03 -3.25 -11.23
C VAL A 21 -9.82 -3.61 -9.77
N MET A 22 -9.16 -2.73 -9.03
CA MET A 22 -8.95 -2.82 -7.59
C MET A 22 -9.55 -1.57 -6.92
N PRO A 23 -10.82 -1.62 -6.46
CA PRO A 23 -11.45 -0.47 -5.81
C PRO A 23 -10.90 -0.26 -4.39
N ASN A 24 -10.92 0.99 -3.93
CA ASN A 24 -10.48 1.36 -2.59
C ASN A 24 -11.63 1.32 -1.58
N ALA A 25 -11.39 0.71 -0.42
CA ALA A 25 -12.27 0.72 0.75
C ALA A 25 -11.69 1.63 1.83
N TRP A 26 -12.58 2.25 2.63
CA TRP A 26 -12.23 3.17 3.71
C TRP A 26 -12.82 2.76 5.07
N ASP A 27 -13.62 1.69 5.10
CA ASP A 27 -14.14 1.04 6.31
C ASP A 27 -14.50 -0.43 6.02
N VAL A 28 -14.92 -1.15 7.07
CA VAL A 28 -15.31 -2.56 6.95
C VAL A 28 -16.54 -2.75 6.06
N GLY A 29 -17.51 -1.83 6.13
CA GLY A 29 -18.75 -1.91 5.35
C GLY A 29 -18.51 -1.79 3.85
N SER A 30 -17.71 -0.81 3.42
CA SER A 30 -17.30 -0.62 2.03
C SER A 30 -16.47 -1.80 1.52
N ALA A 31 -15.56 -2.35 2.33
CA ALA A 31 -14.81 -3.54 1.96
C ALA A 31 -15.71 -4.76 1.70
N GLN A 32 -16.66 -5.03 2.60
CA GLN A 32 -17.64 -6.12 2.44
C GLN A 32 -18.55 -5.90 1.23
N MET A 33 -19.01 -4.66 1.01
CA MET A 33 -19.82 -4.30 -0.15
C MET A 33 -19.05 -4.56 -1.45
N LEU A 34 -17.81 -4.05 -1.57
CA LEU A 34 -16.97 -4.22 -2.76
C LEU A 34 -16.67 -5.70 -3.04
N ALA A 35 -16.37 -6.48 -2.00
CA ALA A 35 -16.19 -7.93 -2.12
C ALA A 35 -17.48 -8.63 -2.58
N GLY A 36 -18.64 -8.26 -2.02
CA GLY A 36 -19.95 -8.79 -2.40
C GLY A 36 -20.36 -8.44 -3.84
N LEU A 37 -19.89 -7.29 -4.35
CA LEU A 37 -20.07 -6.87 -5.75
C LEU A 37 -19.09 -7.55 -6.71
N GLY A 38 -18.21 -8.43 -6.24
CA GLY A 38 -17.35 -9.28 -7.07
C GLY A 38 -15.95 -8.73 -7.33
N ALA A 39 -15.49 -7.75 -6.56
CA ALA A 39 -14.09 -7.29 -6.61
C ALA A 39 -13.13 -8.48 -6.44
N LYS A 40 -12.07 -8.53 -7.26
CA LYS A 40 -11.07 -9.60 -7.21
C LYS A 40 -9.98 -9.35 -6.17
N ALA A 41 -9.74 -8.08 -5.87
CA ALA A 41 -8.94 -7.56 -4.77
C ALA A 41 -9.45 -6.16 -4.43
N ILE A 42 -9.13 -5.65 -3.25
CA ILE A 42 -9.40 -4.26 -2.85
C ILE A 42 -8.11 -3.61 -2.34
N ALA A 43 -8.10 -2.28 -2.34
CA ALA A 43 -7.06 -1.50 -1.66
C ALA A 43 -7.66 -0.72 -0.48
N THR A 44 -6.84 -0.34 0.50
CA THR A 44 -7.20 0.76 1.40
C THR A 44 -7.02 2.11 0.69
N ALA A 45 -7.48 3.20 1.30
CA ALA A 45 -7.15 4.56 0.88
C ALA A 45 -6.82 5.41 2.12
N SER A 46 -5.62 5.98 2.20
CA SER A 46 -5.19 6.81 3.34
C SER A 46 -6.14 8.01 3.53
N ALA A 47 -6.42 8.74 2.46
CA ALA A 47 -7.34 9.87 2.44
C ALA A 47 -8.76 9.47 2.84
N GLY A 48 -9.21 8.28 2.39
CA GLY A 48 -10.51 7.73 2.74
C GLY A 48 -10.63 7.47 4.24
N LEU A 49 -9.66 6.75 4.81
CA LEU A 49 -9.59 6.51 6.25
C LEU A 49 -9.52 7.82 7.04
N ALA A 50 -8.63 8.73 6.65
CA ALA A 50 -8.49 10.03 7.31
C ALA A 50 -9.82 10.81 7.34
N GLY A 51 -10.56 10.81 6.22
CA GLY A 51 -11.87 11.42 6.13
C GLY A 51 -12.89 10.83 7.13
N THR A 52 -12.88 9.51 7.35
CA THR A 52 -13.75 8.88 8.37
C THR A 52 -13.42 9.31 9.81
N LEU A 53 -12.18 9.74 10.04
CA LEU A 53 -11.67 10.19 11.34
C LEU A 53 -11.74 11.71 11.51
N GLY A 54 -12.22 12.45 10.51
CA GLY A 54 -12.22 13.92 10.53
C GLY A 54 -10.82 14.52 10.43
N LEU A 55 -9.87 13.80 9.84
CA LEU A 55 -8.48 14.21 9.65
C LEU A 55 -8.22 14.54 8.17
N PRO A 56 -7.28 15.44 7.87
CA PRO A 56 -6.76 15.57 6.51
C PRO A 56 -5.98 14.31 6.10
N ASP A 57 -5.82 14.10 4.80
CA ASP A 57 -4.90 13.09 4.27
C ASP A 57 -3.47 13.32 4.81
N GLY A 58 -2.74 12.25 5.10
CA GLY A 58 -1.49 12.33 5.88
C GLY A 58 -1.68 12.54 7.39
N GLY A 59 -2.92 12.66 7.89
CA GLY A 59 -3.19 12.86 9.31
C GLY A 59 -3.22 11.59 10.17
N VAL A 60 -3.21 10.41 9.53
CA VAL A 60 -3.34 9.11 10.21
C VAL A 60 -1.97 8.52 10.50
N GLY A 61 -1.70 8.10 11.73
CA GLY A 61 -0.45 7.44 12.08
C GLY A 61 -0.41 5.96 11.67
N ARG A 62 0.80 5.43 11.49
CA ARG A 62 1.07 4.03 11.07
C ARG A 62 0.22 3.00 11.80
N ASP A 63 0.21 3.04 13.13
CA ASP A 63 -0.45 2.00 13.94
C ASP A 63 -1.97 1.98 13.70
N VAL A 64 -2.57 3.15 13.48
CA VAL A 64 -3.99 3.28 13.13
C VAL A 64 -4.25 2.75 11.72
N ALA A 65 -3.39 3.08 10.75
CA ALA A 65 -3.50 2.57 9.39
C ALA A 65 -3.36 1.04 9.31
N LEU A 66 -2.43 0.45 10.08
CA LEU A 66 -2.23 -1.00 10.16
C LEU A 66 -3.39 -1.70 10.88
N ALA A 67 -3.91 -1.13 11.96
CA ALA A 67 -5.11 -1.64 12.63
C ALA A 67 -6.33 -1.61 11.68
N HIS A 68 -6.47 -0.56 10.89
CA HIS A 68 -7.49 -0.46 9.86
C HIS A 68 -7.31 -1.52 8.76
N ALA A 69 -6.09 -1.68 8.24
CA ALA A 69 -5.79 -2.70 7.25
C ALA A 69 -6.12 -4.11 7.75
N ARG A 70 -5.77 -4.44 9.00
CA ARG A 70 -6.15 -5.70 9.67
C ARG A 70 -7.67 -5.88 9.66
N ALA A 71 -8.43 -4.85 10.07
CA ALA A 71 -9.88 -4.94 10.13
C ALA A 71 -10.50 -5.23 8.75
N LEU A 72 -9.95 -4.66 7.67
CA LEU A 72 -10.38 -4.94 6.31
C LEU A 72 -10.01 -6.36 5.87
N VAL A 73 -8.77 -6.80 6.13
CA VAL A 73 -8.31 -8.16 5.82
C VAL A 73 -9.18 -9.23 6.49
N ASP A 74 -9.54 -9.00 7.75
CA ASP A 74 -10.38 -9.93 8.53
C ASP A 74 -11.85 -9.94 8.05
N ALA A 75 -12.31 -8.83 7.48
CA ALA A 75 -13.69 -8.68 7.03
C ALA A 75 -14.00 -9.32 5.66
N VAL A 76 -12.99 -9.61 4.84
CA VAL A 76 -13.16 -10.13 3.47
C VAL A 76 -12.33 -11.39 3.22
N ALA A 77 -12.71 -12.14 2.17
CA ALA A 77 -12.01 -13.36 1.75
C ALA A 77 -11.11 -13.14 0.51
N ILE A 78 -11.05 -11.92 -0.02
CA ILE A 78 -10.24 -11.53 -1.19
C ILE A 78 -8.93 -10.84 -0.73
N PRO A 79 -7.94 -10.67 -1.61
CA PRO A 79 -6.71 -9.97 -1.27
C PRO A 79 -6.97 -8.48 -0.99
N VAL A 80 -6.21 -7.94 -0.04
CA VAL A 80 -6.22 -6.51 0.33
C VAL A 80 -4.80 -5.97 0.16
N SER A 81 -4.65 -4.86 -0.57
CA SER A 81 -3.42 -4.07 -0.61
C SER A 81 -3.60 -2.80 0.23
N ALA A 82 -2.55 -2.32 0.89
CA ALA A 82 -2.66 -1.08 1.67
C ALA A 82 -2.00 0.10 0.98
N ASP A 83 -2.69 1.24 0.98
CA ASP A 83 -2.04 2.54 0.88
C ASP A 83 -1.37 2.86 2.22
N LEU A 84 -0.04 2.92 2.23
CA LEU A 84 0.77 3.23 3.42
C LEU A 84 1.54 4.54 3.26
N GLU A 85 1.15 5.40 2.31
CA GLU A 85 1.84 6.66 2.02
C GLU A 85 3.35 6.45 1.82
N ASN A 86 4.20 7.20 2.53
CA ASN A 86 5.66 7.03 2.53
C ASN A 86 6.15 5.86 3.40
N CYS A 87 5.29 4.88 3.70
CA CYS A 87 5.51 3.84 4.69
C CYS A 87 5.79 4.36 6.12
N TYR A 88 5.36 5.58 6.43
CA TYR A 88 5.51 6.22 7.75
C TYR A 88 6.95 6.29 8.25
N ALA A 89 7.90 6.37 7.34
CA ALA A 89 9.32 6.46 7.64
C ALA A 89 10.03 7.26 6.55
N ASP A 90 11.11 7.96 6.89
CA ASP A 90 12.03 8.56 5.92
C ASP A 90 13.15 7.60 5.51
N SER A 91 13.64 6.78 6.45
CA SER A 91 14.78 5.89 6.21
C SER A 91 14.35 4.55 5.58
N PRO A 92 15.23 3.91 4.78
CA PRO A 92 14.97 2.57 4.24
C PRO A 92 14.65 1.52 5.31
N GLU A 93 15.31 1.57 6.47
CA GLU A 93 15.09 0.62 7.58
C GLU A 93 13.70 0.78 8.18
N GLY A 94 13.22 2.02 8.32
CA GLY A 94 11.86 2.29 8.78
C GLY A 94 10.81 1.83 7.78
N VAL A 95 11.08 1.97 6.47
CA VAL A 95 10.21 1.41 5.41
C VAL A 95 10.14 -0.11 5.51
N ALA A 96 11.29 -0.79 5.67
CA ALA A 96 11.34 -2.24 5.84
C ALA A 96 10.58 -2.71 7.10
N GLU A 97 10.70 -2.00 8.22
CA GLU A 97 9.90 -2.26 9.43
C GLU A 97 8.40 -2.15 9.14
N THR A 98 7.95 -1.06 8.53
CA THR A 98 6.53 -0.89 8.19
C THR A 98 6.02 -1.99 7.26
N VAL A 99 6.82 -2.43 6.28
CA VAL A 99 6.44 -3.54 5.38
C VAL A 99 6.30 -4.86 6.15
N ARG A 100 7.20 -5.16 7.09
CA ARG A 100 7.08 -6.35 7.95
C ARG A 100 5.79 -6.32 8.78
N LEU A 101 5.52 -5.19 9.43
CA LEU A 101 4.29 -5.00 10.22
C LEU A 101 3.04 -5.09 9.33
N ALA A 102 3.07 -4.50 8.13
CA ALA A 102 1.99 -4.61 7.14
C ALA A 102 1.75 -6.06 6.72
N ALA A 103 2.80 -6.83 6.47
CA ALA A 103 2.68 -8.24 6.14
C ALA A 103 2.08 -9.07 7.27
N GLU A 104 2.38 -8.75 8.53
CA GLU A 104 1.75 -9.37 9.69
C GLU A 104 0.23 -9.16 9.68
N THR A 105 -0.26 -7.99 9.23
CA THR A 105 -1.70 -7.68 9.11
C THR A 105 -2.48 -8.57 8.12
N GLY A 106 -1.78 -9.44 7.37
CA GLY A 106 -2.40 -10.33 6.39
C GLY A 106 -2.63 -9.70 5.01
N LEU A 107 -2.20 -8.44 4.82
CA LEU A 107 -2.17 -7.78 3.51
C LEU A 107 -1.45 -8.62 2.46
N ALA A 108 -1.88 -8.49 1.21
CA ALA A 108 -1.25 -9.09 0.04
C ALA A 108 -0.20 -8.18 -0.61
N GLY A 109 -0.17 -6.90 -0.22
CA GLY A 109 0.79 -5.92 -0.69
C GLY A 109 0.57 -4.55 -0.05
N CYS A 110 1.44 -3.60 -0.39
CA CYS A 110 1.27 -2.20 -0.04
C CYS A 110 1.98 -1.27 -1.04
N SER A 111 1.64 0.02 -0.99
CA SER A 111 2.39 1.06 -1.70
C SER A 111 3.47 1.72 -0.85
N VAL A 112 4.50 2.24 -1.53
CA VAL A 112 5.56 3.09 -0.95
C VAL A 112 5.70 4.33 -1.83
N GLU A 113 5.34 5.51 -1.33
CA GLU A 113 5.48 6.77 -2.07
C GLU A 113 6.86 7.41 -1.88
N ASP A 114 7.25 8.21 -2.88
CA ASP A 114 8.47 9.02 -2.87
C ASP A 114 8.25 10.47 -2.42
N LYS A 115 7.07 10.78 -1.90
CA LYS A 115 6.73 12.03 -1.21
C LYS A 115 7.08 11.93 0.28
N ARG A 116 7.52 13.03 0.88
CA ARG A 116 7.69 13.13 2.34
C ARG A 116 6.34 13.33 3.01
N HIS A 117 6.10 12.56 4.08
CA HIS A 117 4.84 12.64 4.82
C HIS A 117 4.66 14.02 5.45
N GLY A 118 3.46 14.59 5.27
CA GLY A 118 3.13 15.93 5.78
C GLY A 118 3.89 17.09 5.13
N ALA A 119 4.67 16.85 4.07
CA ALA A 119 5.46 17.88 3.38
C ALA A 119 5.13 17.94 1.88
N ALA A 120 5.50 19.06 1.26
CA ALA A 120 5.41 19.23 -0.20
C ALA A 120 6.62 18.64 -0.95
N GLU A 121 7.64 18.20 -0.22
CA GLU A 121 8.91 17.73 -0.75
C GLU A 121 8.85 16.25 -1.14
N PHE A 122 9.68 15.89 -2.12
CA PHE A 122 9.90 14.52 -2.58
C PHE A 122 11.31 14.09 -2.21
N TYR A 123 11.52 12.78 -2.01
CA TYR A 123 12.86 12.25 -1.86
C TYR A 123 13.62 12.35 -3.19
N ASP A 124 14.93 12.54 -3.09
CA ASP A 124 15.82 12.37 -4.25
C ASP A 124 15.67 10.94 -4.81
N ALA A 125 15.92 10.79 -6.10
CA ALA A 125 15.67 9.52 -6.80
C ALA A 125 16.48 8.35 -6.20
N THR A 126 17.68 8.61 -5.70
CA THR A 126 18.53 7.60 -5.08
C THR A 126 17.91 7.10 -3.77
N LEU A 127 17.56 8.02 -2.86
CA LEU A 127 16.91 7.65 -1.60
C LEU A 127 15.54 7.00 -1.82
N ALA A 128 14.76 7.47 -2.80
CA ALA A 128 13.50 6.84 -3.16
C ALA A 128 13.70 5.38 -3.60
N ALA A 129 14.71 5.10 -4.43
CA ALA A 129 15.04 3.75 -4.85
C ALA A 129 15.55 2.88 -3.69
N GLU A 130 16.38 3.42 -2.79
CA GLU A 130 16.86 2.71 -1.60
C GLU A 130 15.71 2.30 -0.67
N ARG A 131 14.72 3.18 -0.49
CA ARG A 131 13.50 2.90 0.29
C ARG A 131 12.69 1.77 -0.33
N VAL A 132 12.50 1.77 -1.65
CA VAL A 132 11.81 0.69 -2.38
C VAL A 132 12.60 -0.62 -2.32
N ALA A 133 13.93 -0.57 -2.43
CA ALA A 133 14.78 -1.75 -2.30
C ALA A 133 14.63 -2.41 -0.92
N ALA A 134 14.64 -1.61 0.16
CA ALA A 134 14.41 -2.10 1.52
C ALA A 134 12.99 -2.68 1.70
N ALA A 135 11.98 -2.10 1.06
CA ALA A 135 10.63 -2.66 1.03
C ALA A 135 10.58 -4.03 0.33
N LEU A 136 11.27 -4.19 -0.80
CA LEU A 136 11.35 -5.45 -1.54
C LEU A 136 12.09 -6.54 -0.74
N GLU A 137 13.20 -6.20 -0.08
CA GLU A 137 13.92 -7.12 0.80
C GLU A 137 13.05 -7.58 1.98
N ALA A 138 12.34 -6.65 2.63
CA ALA A 138 11.40 -6.98 3.68
C ALA A 138 10.27 -7.90 3.18
N ALA A 139 9.70 -7.59 2.01
CA ALA A 139 8.65 -8.38 1.38
C ALA A 139 9.11 -9.82 1.05
N ALA A 140 10.36 -9.98 0.58
CA ALA A 140 10.95 -11.29 0.30
C ALA A 140 11.06 -12.17 1.56
N GLY A 141 11.23 -11.57 2.74
CA GLY A 141 11.31 -12.27 4.03
C GLY A 141 9.98 -12.77 4.60
N VAL A 142 8.82 -12.39 4.02
CA VAL A 142 7.48 -12.67 4.56
C VAL A 142 7.05 -14.15 4.40
N GLY A 143 7.72 -14.92 3.53
CA GLY A 143 7.42 -16.35 3.31
C GLY A 143 6.17 -16.63 2.46
N ARG A 144 5.60 -15.59 1.83
CA ARG A 144 4.53 -15.65 0.83
C ARG A 144 4.68 -14.45 -0.12
N PRO A 145 4.04 -14.44 -1.30
CA PRO A 145 4.04 -13.26 -2.15
C PRO A 145 3.57 -12.02 -1.37
N PHE A 146 4.25 -10.90 -1.57
CA PHE A 146 3.82 -9.61 -1.02
C PHE A 146 4.21 -8.54 -2.03
N ALA A 147 3.20 -7.93 -2.66
CA ALA A 147 3.43 -6.98 -3.73
C ALA A 147 3.82 -5.60 -3.17
N ILE A 148 4.89 -5.02 -3.69
CA ILE A 148 5.29 -3.64 -3.42
C ILE A 148 4.93 -2.78 -4.62
N THR A 149 4.11 -1.77 -4.41
CA THR A 149 3.78 -0.74 -5.41
C THR A 149 4.61 0.51 -5.11
N ALA A 150 5.74 0.68 -5.78
CA ALA A 150 6.50 1.93 -5.73
C ALA A 150 5.72 3.04 -6.44
N ARG A 151 5.44 4.13 -5.74
CA ARG A 151 4.69 5.29 -6.25
C ARG A 151 5.63 6.47 -6.46
N ALA A 152 5.72 6.93 -7.70
CA ALA A 152 6.42 8.14 -8.10
C ALA A 152 5.41 9.29 -8.21
N ASP A 153 5.18 10.02 -7.12
CA ASP A 153 4.07 10.96 -6.98
C ASP A 153 4.44 12.39 -7.44
N GLY A 154 5.72 12.65 -7.70
CA GLY A 154 6.22 14.00 -8.02
C GLY A 154 5.72 14.57 -9.35
N PHE A 155 5.30 13.74 -10.31
CA PHE A 155 4.67 14.27 -11.53
C PHE A 155 3.31 14.91 -11.25
N LEU A 156 2.46 14.23 -10.47
CA LEU A 156 1.15 14.76 -10.08
C LEU A 156 1.28 15.88 -9.03
N GLY A 157 2.28 15.79 -8.16
CA GLY A 157 2.55 16.78 -7.12
C GLY A 157 3.40 17.98 -7.55
N GLY A 158 3.84 18.04 -8.81
CA GLY A 158 4.66 19.14 -9.34
C GLY A 158 6.10 19.18 -8.83
N GLY A 159 6.60 18.07 -8.27
CA GLY A 159 7.98 17.92 -7.79
C GLY A 159 9.00 17.63 -8.89
N TYR A 160 8.59 16.94 -9.97
CA TYR A 160 9.43 16.62 -11.12
C TYR A 160 8.59 16.38 -12.39
N ASP A 161 9.23 16.32 -13.56
CA ASP A 161 8.56 16.13 -14.84
C ASP A 161 8.27 14.65 -15.18
N LEU A 162 7.60 14.41 -16.30
CA LEU A 162 7.25 13.06 -16.76
C LEU A 162 8.49 12.21 -17.07
N VAL A 163 9.59 12.83 -17.52
CA VAL A 163 10.82 12.10 -17.86
C VAL A 163 11.45 11.54 -16.60
N GLU A 164 11.53 12.35 -15.55
CA GLU A 164 12.01 11.89 -14.25
C GLU A 164 11.08 10.82 -13.66
N ALA A 165 9.76 11.00 -13.74
CA ALA A 165 8.79 10.02 -13.25
C ALA A 165 8.96 8.65 -13.93
N LEU A 166 9.16 8.63 -15.25
CA LEU A 166 9.42 7.39 -16.00
C LEU A 166 10.77 6.78 -15.65
N SER A 167 11.78 7.58 -15.30
CA SER A 167 13.09 7.05 -14.89
C SER A 167 13.09 6.38 -13.52
N ARG A 168 12.09 6.70 -12.67
CA ARG A 168 11.89 6.11 -11.34
C ARG A 168 11.08 4.80 -11.36
N ALA A 169 10.40 4.49 -12.46
CA ALA A 169 9.53 3.32 -12.65
C ALA A 169 10.25 2.14 -13.30
#